data_AF-A0A9P6W2U7-F1
#
_entry.id   AF-A0A9P6W2U7-F1
#
_cell.length_a   1.000
_cell.length_b   1.000
_cell.length_c   1.000
_cell.angle_alpha   90.00
_cell.angle_beta   90.00
_cell.angle_gamma   90.00
#
_symmetry.space_group_name_H-M   'P 1'
#
loop_
_entity.id
_entity.type
_entity.pdbx_description
1 polymer ?
#
loop_
_entity_poly.entity_id
_entity_poly.type
_entity_poly.pdbx_seq_one_letter_code
_entity_poly.pdbx_strand_id
1 'polypeptide(L)'
;EHGKKGRSLGKLKVVMRAKIRQDGEEGISKGTPVNMTVHWGFRLDDGQDENILNHHLFLDSDKLVALDEKALATGKIKHLEKGDGYDFYSHSREGPHRKIGDGYPEGGIDVNYLLNLPESGSPPTGEALLPTQPQAILTAPLSKSKSSTGHPRRLQLRFTSSAPSVQMYTAPGWDGNGPARKAAHGGPKADELNPAADAAEKAHSHGLGYAKDGMVFLEFQHPVGTVTHTAGEALGEGGPKSTELGRWLEERAQKRKVDLSEGKGGKSWEVDTLLRDGQVYENWTEIEVVEVDE
;
A
#
# COMPACT_ATOMS: atom_id res chain seq x y z
N GLU A 1 -0.73 -22.21 0.17
CA GLU A 1 -2.19 -22.31 0.00
C GLU A 1 -2.86 -21.66 1.21
N HIS A 2 -3.10 -20.35 1.22
CA HIS A 2 -3.75 -19.66 2.36
C HIS A 2 -4.56 -18.44 1.87
N GLY A 3 -5.81 -18.34 2.33
CA GLY A 3 -6.94 -17.67 1.69
C GLY A 3 -7.92 -18.71 1.11
N LYS A 4 -9.24 -18.49 1.25
CA LYS A 4 -10.29 -19.41 0.70
C LYS A 4 -9.87 -19.97 -0.67
N LYS A 5 -10.05 -21.29 -0.85
CA LYS A 5 -9.76 -21.98 -2.13
C LYS A 5 -10.44 -21.19 -3.25
N GLY A 6 -9.61 -20.58 -4.09
CA GLY A 6 -10.05 -19.73 -5.18
C GLY A 6 -9.22 -20.00 -6.41
N ARG A 7 -9.80 -19.75 -7.57
CA ARG A 7 -9.15 -19.90 -8.86
C ARG A 7 -8.35 -18.63 -9.15
N SER A 8 -7.03 -18.76 -9.24
CA SER A 8 -6.16 -17.68 -9.69
C SER A 8 -6.53 -17.31 -11.14
N LEU A 9 -6.79 -16.03 -11.38
CA LEU A 9 -7.08 -15.46 -12.71
C LEU A 9 -5.83 -14.88 -13.35
N GLY A 10 -4.77 -14.65 -12.57
CA GLY A 10 -3.51 -14.09 -13.02
C GLY A 10 -2.78 -13.33 -11.93
N LYS A 11 -1.53 -12.97 -12.22
CA LYS A 11 -0.65 -12.20 -11.34
C LYS A 11 -0.05 -11.03 -12.07
N LEU A 12 0.06 -9.90 -11.37
CA LEU A 12 0.79 -8.72 -11.80
C LEU A 12 1.89 -8.44 -10.78
N LYS A 13 3.14 -8.31 -11.21
CA LYS A 13 4.25 -7.88 -10.35
C LYS A 13 4.79 -6.54 -10.82
N VAL A 14 4.74 -5.55 -9.94
CA VAL A 14 5.36 -4.25 -10.16
C VAL A 14 6.70 -4.24 -9.42
N VAL A 15 7.77 -3.83 -10.10
CA VAL A 15 9.11 -3.69 -9.52
C VAL A 15 9.59 -2.26 -9.79
N MET A 16 9.78 -1.49 -8.73
CA MET A 16 10.24 -0.11 -8.77
C MET A 16 11.70 -0.07 -8.36
N ARG A 17 12.57 0.51 -9.21
CA ARG A 17 14.01 0.58 -8.99
C ARG A 17 14.54 1.98 -9.19
N ALA A 18 15.46 2.39 -8.35
CA ALA A 18 16.18 3.65 -8.49
C ALA A 18 17.67 3.45 -8.20
N LYS A 19 18.51 4.23 -8.89
CA LYS A 19 19.95 4.32 -8.65
C LYS A 19 20.40 5.75 -8.88
N ILE A 20 21.43 6.19 -8.16
CA ILE A 20 22.10 7.45 -8.45
C ILE A 20 22.88 7.31 -9.77
N ARG A 21 22.74 8.30 -10.64
CA ARG A 21 23.46 8.39 -11.90
C ARG A 21 24.92 8.72 -11.63
N GLN A 22 25.83 8.01 -12.31
CA GLN A 22 27.28 8.21 -12.19
C GLN A 22 27.81 9.34 -13.08
N ASP A 23 27.01 9.79 -14.04
CA ASP A 23 27.31 10.84 -15.00
C ASP A 23 26.68 12.19 -14.60
N GLY A 24 26.29 12.35 -13.33
CA GLY A 24 25.77 13.60 -12.80
C GLY A 24 26.89 14.63 -12.60
N GLU A 25 26.57 15.91 -12.85
CA GLU A 25 27.51 17.03 -12.64
C GLU A 25 27.70 17.36 -11.15
N GLU A 26 26.72 17.03 -10.30
CA GLU A 26 26.76 17.22 -8.86
C GLU A 26 26.94 15.89 -8.11
N GLY A 27 27.90 15.85 -7.20
CA GLY A 27 28.10 14.71 -6.31
C GLY A 27 27.05 14.65 -5.21
N ILE A 28 26.27 13.56 -5.14
CA ILE A 28 25.30 13.30 -4.07
C ILE A 28 26.01 12.63 -2.89
N SER A 29 26.90 13.36 -2.22
CA SER A 29 27.83 12.79 -1.22
C SER A 29 27.16 12.22 0.03
N LYS A 30 25.92 12.62 0.30
CA LYS A 30 25.12 12.15 1.46
C LYS A 30 23.97 11.21 1.07
N GLY A 31 23.82 10.88 -0.21
CA GLY A 31 22.67 10.15 -0.73
C GLY A 31 21.42 11.02 -0.96
N THR A 32 20.38 10.43 -1.55
CA THR A 32 19.09 11.07 -1.86
C THR A 32 17.94 10.28 -1.25
N PRO A 33 16.94 10.93 -0.65
CA PRO A 33 15.74 10.24 -0.19
C PRO A 33 15.01 9.59 -1.38
N VAL A 34 14.56 8.35 -1.21
CA VAL A 34 13.74 7.63 -2.18
C VAL A 34 12.71 6.76 -1.47
N ASN A 35 11.45 6.95 -1.82
CA ASN A 35 10.37 6.08 -1.41
C ASN A 35 9.34 6.02 -2.55
N MET A 36 9.24 4.87 -3.21
CA MET A 36 8.37 4.72 -4.38
C MET A 36 7.20 3.80 -4.07
N THR A 37 6.05 4.18 -4.60
CA THR A 37 4.80 3.44 -4.50
C THR A 37 4.00 3.53 -5.80
N VAL A 38 2.92 2.77 -5.88
CA VAL A 38 1.92 2.86 -6.94
C VAL A 38 0.59 3.29 -6.34
N HIS A 39 0.07 4.42 -6.80
CA HIS A 39 -1.13 5.04 -6.26
C HIS A 39 -2.40 4.63 -7.05
N TRP A 40 -2.69 3.33 -7.09
CA TRP A 40 -3.89 2.80 -7.76
C TRP A 40 -5.08 2.70 -6.80
N GLY A 41 -6.22 3.21 -7.24
CA GLY A 41 -7.49 3.04 -6.53
C GLY A 41 -8.16 1.75 -6.97
N PHE A 42 -8.55 0.93 -6.00
CA PHE A 42 -9.18 -0.37 -6.21
C PHE A 42 -10.65 -0.32 -5.84
N ARG A 43 -11.46 -0.93 -6.71
CA ARG A 43 -12.88 -1.17 -6.52
C ARG A 43 -13.28 -2.40 -7.33
N LEU A 44 -13.75 -3.44 -6.65
CA LEU A 44 -13.88 -4.81 -7.21
C LEU A 44 -15.31 -5.27 -7.51
N ASP A 45 -16.30 -4.40 -7.30
CA ASP A 45 -17.73 -4.66 -7.48
C ASP A 45 -18.28 -4.15 -8.82
N ASP A 46 -17.39 -3.73 -9.74
CA ASP A 46 -17.78 -3.21 -11.07
C ASP A 46 -18.81 -2.07 -11.01
N GLY A 47 -18.73 -1.21 -9.99
CA GLY A 47 -19.64 -0.08 -9.85
C GLY A 47 -21.02 -0.41 -9.26
N GLN A 48 -21.26 -1.64 -8.80
CA GLN A 48 -22.58 -2.09 -8.32
C GLN A 48 -23.04 -1.44 -7.00
N ASP A 49 -22.11 -1.11 -6.12
CA ASP A 49 -22.38 -0.40 -4.86
C ASP A 49 -22.19 1.12 -5.02
N GLU A 50 -22.41 1.91 -3.97
CA GLU A 50 -22.16 3.35 -4.03
C GLU A 50 -20.67 3.66 -3.82
N ASN A 51 -19.99 2.87 -2.98
CA ASN A 51 -18.62 3.10 -2.51
C ASN A 51 -17.94 1.77 -2.11
N ILE A 52 -16.70 1.85 -1.62
CA ILE A 52 -15.92 0.67 -1.22
C ILE A 52 -16.26 0.10 0.17
N LEU A 53 -17.19 0.72 0.90
CA LEU A 53 -17.40 0.36 2.31
C LEU A 53 -17.96 -1.04 2.50
N ASN A 54 -18.50 -1.67 1.45
CA ASN A 54 -18.93 -3.07 1.48
C ASN A 54 -17.85 -4.09 1.11
N HIS A 55 -16.69 -3.64 0.62
CA HIS A 55 -15.53 -4.52 0.40
C HIS A 55 -14.98 -5.00 1.73
N HIS A 56 -14.32 -6.15 1.71
CA HIS A 56 -13.70 -6.72 2.89
C HIS A 56 -12.19 -6.70 2.75
N LEU A 57 -11.50 -6.46 3.86
CA LEU A 57 -10.07 -6.28 3.90
C LEU A 57 -9.46 -7.10 5.04
N PHE A 58 -8.36 -7.77 4.72
CA PHE A 58 -7.38 -8.24 5.68
C PHE A 58 -6.09 -7.46 5.47
N LEU A 59 -5.45 -7.01 6.56
CA LEU A 59 -4.11 -6.46 6.58
C LEU A 59 -3.29 -7.17 7.64
N ASP A 60 -2.10 -7.63 7.28
CA ASP A 60 -1.14 -8.26 8.19
C ASP A 60 -0.38 -7.21 8.99
N SER A 61 -1.12 -6.47 9.81
CA SER A 61 -0.61 -5.36 10.61
C SER A 61 -1.52 -5.06 11.80
N ASP A 62 -0.90 -4.97 12.96
CA ASP A 62 -1.47 -4.57 14.26
C ASP A 62 -0.90 -3.21 14.72
N LYS A 63 -0.29 -2.44 13.82
CA LYS A 63 0.48 -1.22 14.12
C LYS A 63 0.32 -0.18 13.02
N LEU A 64 0.22 1.08 13.41
CA LEU A 64 0.22 2.23 12.53
C LEU A 64 1.42 3.15 12.81
N VAL A 65 1.84 3.92 11.82
CA VAL A 65 2.61 5.14 12.08
C VAL A 65 1.70 6.14 12.79
N ALA A 66 2.13 6.66 13.95
CA ALA A 66 1.38 7.69 14.64
C ALA A 66 1.55 9.05 13.96
N LEU A 67 0.44 9.71 13.65
CA LEU A 67 0.38 11.02 13.01
C LEU A 67 0.01 12.13 14.02
N ASP A 68 0.45 13.36 13.75
CA ASP A 68 -0.02 14.55 14.45
C ASP A 68 -1.27 15.15 13.80
N GLU A 69 -1.75 16.28 14.34
CA GLU A 69 -2.94 16.99 13.85
C GLU A 69 -2.81 17.52 12.41
N LYS A 70 -1.59 17.57 11.86
CA LYS A 70 -1.31 17.98 10.48
C LYS A 70 -1.07 16.78 9.56
N ALA A 71 -1.38 15.58 10.02
CA ALA A 71 -1.12 14.31 9.32
C ALA A 71 0.38 14.05 9.06
N LEU A 72 1.28 14.62 9.88
CA LEU A 72 2.71 14.35 9.80
C LEU A 72 3.11 13.22 10.75
N ALA A 73 4.03 12.36 10.32
CA ALA A 73 4.55 11.27 11.14
C ALA A 73 5.29 11.82 12.37
N THR A 74 4.93 11.32 13.55
CA THR A 74 5.54 11.73 14.83
C THR A 74 6.79 10.95 15.22
N GLY A 75 7.09 9.87 14.48
CA GLY A 75 8.16 8.91 14.82
C GLY A 75 7.77 7.90 15.91
N LYS A 76 6.53 7.94 16.41
CA LYS A 76 5.95 6.94 17.31
C LYS A 76 5.14 5.88 16.54
N ILE A 77 4.92 4.73 17.15
CA ILE A 77 4.07 3.66 16.63
C ILE A 77 2.78 3.60 17.46
N LYS A 78 1.64 3.60 16.78
CA LYS A 78 0.34 3.36 17.41
C LYS A 78 0.00 1.88 17.26
N HIS A 79 -0.12 1.17 18.38
CA HIS A 79 -0.62 -0.20 18.39
C HIS A 79 -2.14 -0.21 18.25
N LEU A 80 -2.67 -1.14 17.45
CA LEU A 80 -4.10 -1.31 17.23
C LEU A 80 -4.69 -2.23 18.29
N GLU A 81 -5.81 -1.83 18.85
CA GLU A 81 -6.62 -2.67 19.72
C GLU A 81 -7.61 -3.50 18.91
N LYS A 82 -7.94 -4.69 19.40
CA LYS A 82 -8.90 -5.56 18.72
C LYS A 82 -10.27 -4.88 18.61
N GLY A 83 -10.79 -4.79 17.40
CA GLY A 83 -12.08 -4.14 17.11
C GLY A 83 -12.02 -2.62 16.93
N ASP A 84 -10.83 -2.01 17.04
CA ASP A 84 -10.61 -0.62 16.65
C ASP A 84 -10.98 -0.39 15.17
N GLY A 85 -11.42 0.83 14.83
CA GLY A 85 -11.81 1.23 13.47
C GLY A 85 -10.76 0.93 12.39
N TYR A 86 -9.50 0.82 12.77
CA TYR A 86 -8.37 0.52 11.90
C TYR A 86 -7.89 -0.95 11.97
N ASP A 87 -8.45 -1.81 12.83
CA ASP A 87 -8.06 -3.22 12.97
C ASP A 87 -8.61 -4.13 11.85
N PHE A 88 -7.77 -4.41 10.85
CA PHE A 88 -8.04 -5.39 9.78
C PHE A 88 -7.31 -6.73 9.98
N TYR A 89 -6.61 -6.90 11.11
CA TYR A 89 -5.76 -8.06 11.37
C TYR A 89 -6.49 -9.16 12.16
N SER A 90 -7.31 -8.77 13.14
CA SER A 90 -7.95 -9.71 14.08
C SER A 90 -8.88 -10.77 13.45
N HIS A 91 -9.26 -10.60 12.19
CA HIS A 91 -10.19 -11.49 11.48
C HIS A 91 -9.52 -12.69 10.78
N SER A 92 -8.21 -12.90 11.01
CA SER A 92 -7.39 -13.94 10.36
C SER A 92 -7.27 -13.79 8.84
N ARG A 93 -6.12 -14.22 8.29
CA ARG A 93 -5.86 -14.22 6.84
C ARG A 93 -6.84 -15.12 6.07
N GLU A 94 -7.35 -16.19 6.70
CA GLU A 94 -8.28 -17.14 6.07
C GLU A 94 -9.72 -16.60 5.96
N GLY A 95 -10.02 -15.55 6.74
CA GLY A 95 -11.33 -14.91 6.78
C GLY A 95 -12.36 -15.59 7.69
N PRO A 96 -13.61 -15.09 7.71
CA PRO A 96 -14.11 -13.96 6.91
C PRO A 96 -13.40 -12.65 7.27
N HIS A 97 -12.90 -11.94 6.25
CA HIS A 97 -12.23 -10.64 6.43
C HIS A 97 -13.21 -9.56 6.90
N ARG A 98 -12.73 -8.52 7.57
CA ARG A 98 -13.58 -7.43 8.06
C ARG A 98 -14.08 -6.57 6.89
N LYS A 99 -15.34 -6.14 6.91
CA LYS A 99 -15.86 -5.15 5.95
C LYS A 99 -15.27 -3.76 6.27
N ILE A 100 -14.84 -3.01 5.25
CA ILE A 100 -14.20 -1.69 5.43
C ILE A 100 -15.11 -0.70 6.18
N GLY A 101 -16.42 -0.75 5.92
CA GLY A 101 -17.41 0.11 6.57
C GLY A 101 -17.73 -0.22 8.02
N ASP A 102 -17.40 -1.42 8.51
CA ASP A 102 -17.69 -1.79 9.91
C ASP A 102 -16.80 -0.97 10.82
N GLY A 103 -17.33 -0.14 11.72
CA GLY A 103 -16.52 0.72 12.60
C GLY A 103 -15.70 1.78 11.85
N TYR A 104 -16.18 2.22 10.68
CA TYR A 104 -15.49 3.20 9.84
C TYR A 104 -15.24 4.53 10.58
N PRO A 105 -13.99 5.02 10.65
CA PRO A 105 -13.67 6.25 11.35
C PRO A 105 -14.36 7.48 10.75
N GLU A 106 -14.70 8.45 11.61
CA GLU A 106 -15.13 9.77 11.16
C GLU A 106 -14.01 10.44 10.35
N GLY A 107 -14.32 10.88 9.13
CA GLY A 107 -13.32 11.43 8.21
C GLY A 107 -12.62 10.38 7.33
N GLY A 108 -12.88 9.09 7.53
CA GLY A 108 -12.36 7.99 6.70
C GLY A 108 -10.99 7.49 7.12
N ILE A 109 -10.33 6.73 6.24
CA ILE A 109 -9.04 6.09 6.51
C ILE A 109 -7.98 6.72 5.60
N ASP A 110 -6.92 7.24 6.22
CA ASP A 110 -5.71 7.71 5.56
C ASP A 110 -4.51 7.49 6.50
N VAL A 111 -4.09 6.23 6.61
CA VAL A 111 -3.07 5.82 7.61
C VAL A 111 -2.05 4.84 7.01
N ASN A 112 -0.85 4.84 7.58
CA ASN A 112 0.21 3.92 7.20
C ASN A 112 0.31 2.74 8.16
N TYR A 113 -0.01 1.54 7.67
CA TYR A 113 0.08 0.29 8.41
C TYR A 113 1.49 -0.29 8.34
N LEU A 114 2.08 -0.59 9.50
CA LEU A 114 3.38 -1.25 9.59
C LEU A 114 3.20 -2.77 9.48
N LEU A 115 3.64 -3.35 8.38
CA LEU A 115 3.39 -4.77 8.08
C LEU A 115 4.22 -5.66 9.01
N ASN A 116 3.60 -6.72 9.52
CA ASN A 116 4.30 -7.73 10.30
C ASN A 116 5.43 -8.37 9.49
N LEU A 117 6.43 -8.90 10.19
CA LEU A 117 7.45 -9.72 9.56
C LEU A 117 6.81 -11.06 9.15
N PRO A 118 7.24 -11.66 8.02
CA PRO A 118 6.74 -12.96 7.60
C PRO A 118 6.93 -14.00 8.70
N GLU A 119 5.83 -14.66 9.09
CA GLU A 119 5.86 -15.83 9.95
C GLU A 119 6.41 -17.00 9.12
N SER A 120 7.65 -17.41 9.39
CA SER A 120 8.32 -18.65 8.93
C SER A 120 9.11 -18.65 7.61
N GLY A 121 10.27 -19.32 7.72
CA GLY A 121 11.32 -19.51 6.73
C GLY A 121 12.65 -18.95 7.23
N SER A 122 13.59 -19.81 7.66
CA SER A 122 15.00 -19.37 7.63
C SER A 122 15.30 -19.08 6.15
N PRO A 123 15.62 -17.84 5.76
CA PRO A 123 16.00 -17.60 4.37
C PRO A 123 17.22 -18.49 4.06
N PRO A 124 17.41 -18.90 2.79
CA PRO A 124 18.67 -19.48 2.36
C PRO A 124 19.86 -18.65 2.88
N THR A 125 20.97 -19.30 3.22
CA THR A 125 22.14 -18.61 3.78
C THR A 125 22.58 -17.49 2.84
N GLY A 126 22.53 -16.24 3.31
CA GLY A 126 22.90 -15.05 2.53
C GLY A 126 21.73 -14.34 1.84
N GLU A 127 20.49 -14.80 1.98
CA GLU A 127 19.31 -14.14 1.41
C GLU A 127 18.48 -13.39 2.47
N ALA A 128 17.81 -12.33 2.03
CA ALA A 128 16.91 -11.56 2.88
C ALA A 128 15.59 -12.32 3.10
N LEU A 129 15.03 -12.25 4.31
CA LEU A 129 13.68 -12.77 4.57
C LEU A 129 12.65 -11.95 3.79
N LEU A 130 11.87 -12.61 2.93
CA LEU A 130 10.82 -12.03 2.10
C LEU A 130 9.47 -12.71 2.38
N PRO A 131 8.34 -11.98 2.25
CA PRO A 131 7.03 -12.57 2.42
C PRO A 131 6.72 -13.58 1.31
N THR A 132 6.14 -14.71 1.72
CA THR A 132 5.67 -15.79 0.83
C THR A 132 4.14 -15.92 0.84
N GLN A 133 3.47 -15.15 1.69
CA GLN A 133 2.02 -15.11 1.84
C GLN A 133 1.50 -13.69 1.63
N PRO A 134 0.24 -13.51 1.19
CA PRO A 134 -0.37 -12.20 1.07
C PRO A 134 -0.42 -11.47 2.42
N GLN A 135 0.05 -10.22 2.41
CA GLN A 135 0.03 -9.30 3.55
C GLN A 135 -1.19 -8.38 3.53
N ALA A 136 -1.81 -8.19 2.36
CA ALA A 136 -3.12 -7.56 2.26
C ALA A 136 -4.03 -8.38 1.35
N ILE A 137 -5.31 -8.46 1.70
CA ILE A 137 -6.30 -9.14 0.89
C ILE A 137 -7.57 -8.29 0.81
N LEU A 138 -7.84 -7.73 -0.39
CA LEU A 138 -9.05 -6.97 -0.68
C LEU A 138 -10.04 -7.86 -1.39
N THR A 139 -11.25 -7.96 -0.87
CA THR A 139 -12.28 -8.85 -1.38
C THR A 139 -13.54 -8.04 -1.72
N ALA A 140 -14.08 -8.20 -2.93
CA ALA A 140 -15.33 -7.57 -3.38
C ALA A 140 -16.48 -7.83 -2.39
N PRO A 141 -17.57 -7.07 -2.35
CA PRO A 141 -18.83 -7.55 -1.75
C PRO A 141 -19.35 -8.79 -2.50
N LEU A 142 -20.35 -9.47 -1.93
CA LEU A 142 -21.07 -10.53 -2.64
C LEU A 142 -21.69 -9.94 -3.91
N SER A 143 -21.33 -10.48 -5.08
CA SER A 143 -21.88 -10.02 -6.35
C SER A 143 -23.38 -10.32 -6.44
N LYS A 144 -24.14 -9.36 -6.99
CA LYS A 144 -25.53 -9.59 -7.44
C LYS A 144 -25.59 -10.46 -8.71
N SER A 145 -24.48 -10.55 -9.46
CA SER A 145 -24.36 -11.32 -10.70
C SER A 145 -23.69 -12.69 -10.48
N LYS A 146 -24.19 -13.71 -11.19
CA LYS A 146 -23.68 -15.10 -11.12
C LYS A 146 -22.42 -15.28 -11.97
N SER A 147 -21.59 -16.24 -11.59
CA SER A 147 -20.44 -16.70 -12.36
C SER A 147 -20.84 -17.43 -13.64
N SER A 148 -19.87 -17.66 -14.52
CA SER A 148 -19.98 -18.63 -15.62
C SER A 148 -20.15 -20.07 -15.14
N THR A 149 -19.99 -20.32 -13.84
CA THR A 149 -20.22 -21.60 -13.15
C THR A 149 -21.53 -21.62 -12.35
N GLY A 150 -22.33 -20.54 -12.36
CA GLY A 150 -23.64 -20.45 -11.70
C GLY A 150 -23.63 -20.06 -10.21
N HIS A 151 -22.45 -19.82 -9.60
CA HIS A 151 -22.27 -19.42 -8.20
C HIS A 151 -22.10 -17.88 -8.06
N PRO A 152 -22.45 -17.26 -6.93
CA PRO A 152 -22.09 -15.86 -6.65
C PRO A 152 -20.58 -15.66 -6.80
N ARG A 153 -20.15 -14.78 -7.71
CA ARG A 153 -18.73 -14.47 -7.87
C ARG A 153 -18.29 -13.50 -6.81
N ARG A 154 -17.09 -13.72 -6.29
CA ARG A 154 -16.39 -12.71 -5.51
C ARG A 154 -14.94 -12.61 -6.00
N LEU A 155 -14.56 -11.41 -6.44
CA LEU A 155 -13.18 -11.12 -6.81
C LEU A 155 -12.38 -10.76 -5.57
N GLN A 156 -11.13 -11.21 -5.54
CA GLN A 156 -10.17 -10.93 -4.50
C GLN A 156 -8.85 -10.49 -5.12
N LEU A 157 -8.23 -9.47 -4.55
CA LEU A 157 -6.85 -9.08 -4.81
C LEU A 157 -6.00 -9.47 -3.60
N ARG A 158 -4.95 -10.26 -3.83
CA ARG A 158 -4.01 -10.70 -2.80
C ARG A 158 -2.65 -10.04 -3.06
N PHE A 159 -2.20 -9.23 -2.11
CA PHE A 159 -0.98 -8.43 -2.25
C PHE A 159 0.16 -9.03 -1.44
N THR A 160 1.30 -9.23 -2.07
CA THR A 160 2.56 -9.63 -1.42
C THR A 160 3.63 -8.61 -1.81
N SER A 161 4.39 -8.06 -0.87
CA SER A 161 5.33 -6.96 -1.17
C SER A 161 6.62 -7.05 -0.36
N SER A 162 7.74 -6.57 -0.92
CA SER A 162 8.96 -6.34 -0.12
C SER A 162 8.82 -5.17 0.86
N ALA A 163 7.82 -4.30 0.67
CA ALA A 163 7.65 -3.10 1.45
C ALA A 163 7.44 -3.40 2.95
N PRO A 164 7.98 -2.56 3.85
CA PRO A 164 7.73 -2.68 5.28
C PRO A 164 6.37 -2.13 5.72
N SER A 165 5.69 -1.30 4.90
CA SER A 165 4.39 -0.73 5.24
C SER A 165 3.47 -0.60 4.03
N VAL A 166 2.21 -0.28 4.30
CA VAL A 166 1.20 0.05 3.28
C VAL A 166 0.39 1.26 3.72
N GLN A 167 0.29 2.30 2.89
CA GLN A 167 -0.73 3.34 3.09
C GLN A 167 -2.07 2.78 2.67
N MET A 168 -3.07 2.90 3.55
CA MET A 168 -4.45 2.71 3.18
C MET A 168 -5.14 4.07 3.15
N TYR A 169 -5.65 4.43 1.98
CA TYR A 169 -6.42 5.65 1.78
C TYR A 169 -7.77 5.30 1.14
N THR A 170 -8.87 5.71 1.76
CA THR A 170 -10.23 5.39 1.28
C THR A 170 -10.86 6.51 0.46
N ALA A 171 -10.12 7.57 0.13
CA ALA A 171 -10.69 8.71 -0.61
C ALA A 171 -11.95 9.37 0.02
N PRO A 172 -11.95 9.66 1.33
CA PRO A 172 -13.12 10.26 2.00
C PRO A 172 -13.41 11.70 1.58
N GLY A 173 -12.43 12.39 0.98
CA GLY A 173 -12.55 13.77 0.51
C GLY A 173 -13.01 13.92 -0.94
N TRP A 174 -13.24 12.82 -1.68
CA TRP A 174 -13.75 12.92 -3.05
C TRP A 174 -15.22 13.34 -3.06
N ASP A 175 -15.59 14.17 -4.03
CA ASP A 175 -16.93 14.78 -4.12
C ASP A 175 -17.65 14.47 -5.45
N GLY A 176 -17.05 13.64 -6.31
CA GLY A 176 -17.57 13.34 -7.64
C GLY A 176 -17.27 14.40 -8.70
N ASN A 177 -16.59 15.51 -8.35
CA ASN A 177 -16.29 16.60 -9.29
C ASN A 177 -14.87 16.54 -9.86
N GLY A 178 -14.10 15.48 -9.60
CA GLY A 178 -12.84 15.22 -10.29
C GLY A 178 -13.03 14.84 -11.76
N PRO A 179 -11.97 14.37 -12.44
CA PRO A 179 -12.07 13.87 -13.81
C PRO A 179 -13.14 12.78 -13.94
N ALA A 180 -13.81 12.75 -15.10
CA ALA A 180 -14.85 11.77 -15.36
C ALA A 180 -14.30 10.34 -15.20
N ARG A 181 -15.12 9.44 -14.64
CA ARG A 181 -14.78 8.02 -14.58
C ARG A 181 -14.53 7.49 -15.99
N LYS A 182 -13.70 6.45 -16.10
CA LYS A 182 -13.55 5.72 -17.36
C LYS A 182 -14.85 5.02 -17.70
N ALA A 183 -15.15 4.83 -19.00
CA ALA A 183 -16.32 4.07 -19.45
C ALA A 183 -16.40 2.67 -18.83
N ALA A 184 -15.25 1.99 -18.69
CA ALA A 184 -15.16 0.69 -18.04
C ALA A 184 -15.56 0.69 -16.55
N HIS A 185 -15.65 1.86 -15.91
CA HIS A 185 -16.08 2.03 -14.51
C HIS A 185 -17.43 2.77 -14.43
N GLY A 186 -18.26 2.66 -15.46
CA GLY A 186 -19.57 3.33 -15.53
C GLY A 186 -19.49 4.86 -15.69
N GLY A 187 -18.40 5.35 -16.29
CA GLY A 187 -18.28 6.73 -16.74
C GLY A 187 -18.77 6.93 -18.19
N PRO A 188 -18.75 8.18 -18.68
CA PRO A 188 -19.12 8.48 -20.06
C PRO A 188 -18.18 7.81 -21.06
N LYS A 189 -18.69 7.49 -22.25
CA LYS A 189 -17.86 7.04 -23.36
C LYS A 189 -17.00 8.19 -23.89
N ALA A 190 -15.92 7.84 -24.59
CA ALA A 190 -14.97 8.84 -25.09
C ALA A 190 -15.60 9.84 -26.09
N ASP A 191 -16.62 9.42 -26.83
CA ASP A 191 -17.41 10.23 -27.76
C ASP A 191 -18.48 11.10 -27.09
N GLU A 192 -18.80 10.82 -25.82
CA GLU A 192 -19.69 11.64 -24.98
C GLU A 192 -18.91 12.76 -24.26
N LEU A 193 -17.58 12.71 -24.25
CA LEU A 193 -16.70 13.73 -23.70
C LEU A 193 -16.35 14.77 -24.77
N ASN A 194 -16.32 16.06 -24.38
CA ASN A 194 -15.84 17.13 -25.27
C ASN A 194 -14.33 16.94 -25.53
N PRO A 195 -13.90 16.50 -26.73
CA PRO A 195 -12.49 16.24 -26.99
C PRO A 195 -11.66 17.53 -27.00
N ALA A 196 -12.30 18.65 -27.32
CA ALA A 196 -11.72 20.00 -27.38
C ALA A 196 -11.67 20.69 -26.01
N ALA A 197 -12.24 20.08 -24.95
CA ALA A 197 -12.17 20.61 -23.59
C ALA A 197 -10.72 20.86 -23.17
N ASP A 198 -10.49 21.99 -22.52
CA ASP A 198 -9.17 22.31 -21.97
C ASP A 198 -8.85 21.48 -20.72
N ALA A 199 -7.67 21.69 -20.14
CA ALA A 199 -7.24 20.94 -18.96
C ALA A 199 -8.12 21.22 -17.72
N ALA A 200 -8.65 22.45 -17.59
CA ALA A 200 -9.49 22.83 -16.44
C ALA A 200 -10.89 22.20 -16.55
N GLU A 201 -11.49 22.19 -17.74
CA GLU A 201 -12.76 21.52 -18.01
C GLU A 201 -12.61 19.99 -17.84
N LYS A 202 -11.51 19.39 -18.31
CA LYS A 202 -11.25 17.95 -18.12
C LYS A 202 -11.00 17.55 -16.66
N ALA A 203 -10.58 18.50 -15.81
CA ALA A 203 -10.39 18.26 -14.39
C ALA A 203 -11.72 18.21 -13.62
N HIS A 204 -12.81 18.74 -14.19
CA HIS A 204 -14.10 18.88 -13.52
C HIS A 204 -15.24 18.24 -14.31
N SER A 205 -15.78 17.13 -13.80
CA SER A 205 -16.79 16.35 -14.53
C SER A 205 -18.23 16.52 -14.04
N HIS A 206 -18.50 17.52 -13.20
CA HIS A 206 -19.85 17.88 -12.72
C HIS A 206 -20.66 16.66 -12.20
N GLY A 207 -20.06 15.85 -11.33
CA GLY A 207 -20.68 14.67 -10.73
C GLY A 207 -20.46 13.35 -11.49
N LEU A 208 -19.73 13.36 -12.61
CA LEU A 208 -19.36 12.13 -13.35
C LEU A 208 -18.06 11.48 -12.85
N GLY A 209 -17.45 12.02 -11.79
CA GLY A 209 -16.24 11.50 -11.17
C GLY A 209 -16.52 10.40 -10.16
N TYR A 210 -15.49 9.99 -9.42
CA TYR A 210 -15.67 9.07 -8.29
C TYR A 210 -16.12 9.87 -7.06
N ALA A 211 -17.14 9.36 -6.38
CA ALA A 211 -17.69 9.96 -5.18
C ALA A 211 -16.81 9.65 -3.95
N LYS A 212 -17.20 10.23 -2.82
CA LYS A 212 -16.65 9.95 -1.49
C LYS A 212 -16.58 8.44 -1.25
N ASP A 213 -15.45 7.99 -0.71
CA ASP A 213 -15.20 6.58 -0.42
C ASP A 213 -15.25 5.70 -1.69
N GLY A 214 -15.08 6.29 -2.87
CA GLY A 214 -15.29 5.61 -4.15
C GLY A 214 -14.24 4.56 -4.51
N MET A 215 -13.07 4.58 -3.86
CA MET A 215 -11.97 3.64 -4.06
C MET A 215 -11.16 3.46 -2.79
N VAL A 216 -10.47 2.33 -2.67
CA VAL A 216 -9.40 2.14 -1.67
C VAL A 216 -8.04 2.06 -2.36
N PHE A 217 -7.07 2.79 -1.84
CA PHE A 217 -5.69 2.78 -2.27
C PHE A 217 -4.87 1.95 -1.28
N LEU A 218 -3.97 1.12 -1.82
CA LEU A 218 -3.06 0.26 -1.04
C LEU A 218 -1.65 0.50 -1.55
N GLU A 219 -0.96 1.46 -0.95
CA GLU A 219 0.32 1.97 -1.42
C GLU A 219 1.46 1.32 -0.63
N PHE A 220 2.05 0.27 -1.18
CA PHE A 220 3.14 -0.47 -0.56
C PHE A 220 4.46 0.30 -0.65
N GLN A 221 4.96 0.78 0.48
CA GLN A 221 6.10 1.70 0.55
C GLN A 221 6.86 1.60 1.89
N HIS A 222 7.90 2.41 2.07
CA HIS A 222 8.46 2.64 3.40
C HIS A 222 7.54 3.55 4.22
N PRO A 223 7.60 3.51 5.57
CA PRO A 223 6.74 4.33 6.40
C PRO A 223 6.81 5.81 6.05
N VAL A 224 5.66 6.48 6.13
CA VAL A 224 5.59 7.93 5.95
C VAL A 224 6.51 8.61 6.96
N GLY A 225 7.32 9.57 6.47
CA GLY A 225 8.32 10.26 7.30
C GLY A 225 9.59 9.46 7.65
N THR A 226 9.83 8.30 7.03
CA THR A 226 11.01 7.45 7.32
C THR A 226 12.30 8.27 7.42
N VAL A 227 12.70 8.96 6.33
CA VAL A 227 13.95 9.73 6.27
C VAL A 227 14.11 10.70 7.45
N THR A 228 13.05 11.38 7.86
CA THR A 228 13.06 12.33 8.99
C THR A 228 13.33 11.64 10.32
N HIS A 229 12.84 10.41 10.48
CA HIS A 229 12.89 9.65 11.72
C HIS A 229 14.08 8.69 11.81
N THR A 230 14.86 8.56 10.73
CA THR A 230 15.97 7.60 10.62
C THR A 230 17.29 8.23 10.18
N ALA A 231 17.28 9.25 9.32
CA ALA A 231 18.50 9.75 8.68
C ALA A 231 19.27 10.78 9.52
N GLY A 232 18.84 11.03 10.77
CA GLY A 232 19.36 12.12 11.62
C GLY A 232 20.89 12.22 11.61
N GLU A 233 21.61 11.11 11.80
CA GLU A 233 23.09 11.11 11.90
C GLU A 233 23.75 11.52 10.57
N ALA A 234 23.17 11.13 9.44
CA ALA A 234 23.63 11.53 8.10
C ALA A 234 23.27 13.00 7.77
N LEU A 235 22.25 13.54 8.44
CA LEU A 235 21.77 14.92 8.30
C LEU A 235 22.35 15.89 9.35
N GLY A 236 23.09 15.40 10.35
CA GLY A 236 23.69 16.22 11.42
C GLY A 236 22.84 16.39 12.68
N GLU A 237 21.76 15.61 12.82
CA GLU A 237 20.86 15.56 13.97
C GLU A 237 20.91 14.15 14.61
N GLY A 238 20.34 13.91 15.80
CA GLY A 238 20.45 12.61 16.48
C GLY A 238 20.03 11.42 15.58
N GLY A 239 20.87 10.38 15.49
CA GLY A 239 20.77 9.25 14.56
C GLY A 239 19.50 8.41 14.54
N PRO A 240 19.47 7.33 13.72
CA PRO A 240 18.33 6.42 13.53
C PRO A 240 17.72 5.84 14.81
N LYS A 241 18.41 5.98 15.94
CA LYS A 241 18.06 5.45 17.26
C LYS A 241 17.19 6.38 18.11
N SER A 242 16.87 7.59 17.65
CA SER A 242 16.13 8.58 18.47
C SER A 242 14.62 8.34 18.51
N THR A 243 14.03 7.75 17.47
CA THR A 243 12.58 7.54 17.36
C THR A 243 12.19 6.07 17.49
N GLU A 244 10.94 5.80 17.84
CA GLU A 244 10.41 4.43 17.90
C GLU A 244 10.32 3.81 16.50
N LEU A 245 9.88 4.58 15.51
CA LEU A 245 9.81 4.15 14.11
C LEU A 245 11.18 3.79 13.54
N GLY A 246 12.21 4.60 13.83
CA GLY A 246 13.57 4.33 13.35
C GLY A 246 14.16 3.04 13.94
N ARG A 247 13.97 2.83 15.24
CA ARG A 247 14.36 1.57 15.90
C ARG A 247 13.61 0.37 15.32
N TRP A 248 12.31 0.50 15.03
CA TRP A 248 11.53 -0.57 14.42
C TRP A 248 12.03 -0.96 13.02
N LEU A 249 12.42 0.02 12.19
CA LEU A 249 13.00 -0.23 10.87
C LEU A 249 14.37 -0.91 10.96
N GLU A 250 15.23 -0.49 11.88
CA GLU A 250 16.53 -1.11 12.13
C GLU A 250 16.37 -2.57 12.58
N GLU A 251 15.52 -2.83 13.59
CA GLU A 251 15.22 -4.18 14.06
C GLU A 251 14.63 -5.06 12.95
N ARG A 252 13.74 -4.50 12.11
CA ARG A 252 13.15 -5.21 10.98
C ARG A 252 14.23 -5.62 9.98
N ALA A 253 15.12 -4.72 9.61
CA ALA A 253 16.18 -5.00 8.64
C ALA A 253 17.17 -6.05 9.17
N GLN A 254 17.52 -5.99 10.46
CA GLN A 254 18.34 -6.99 11.14
C GLN A 254 17.66 -8.37 11.14
N LYS A 255 16.37 -8.45 11.52
CA LYS A 255 15.59 -9.70 11.48
C LYS A 255 15.48 -10.27 10.06
N ARG A 256 15.44 -9.40 9.05
CA ARG A 256 15.47 -9.78 7.63
C ARG A 256 16.87 -10.15 7.11
N LYS A 257 17.94 -9.95 7.89
CA LYS A 257 19.34 -10.17 7.49
C LYS A 257 19.73 -9.36 6.25
N VAL A 258 19.25 -8.12 6.17
CA VAL A 258 19.63 -7.19 5.09
C VAL A 258 21.09 -6.77 5.25
N ASP A 259 21.85 -6.73 4.16
CA ASP A 259 23.16 -6.08 4.13
C ASP A 259 22.98 -4.57 4.24
N LEU A 260 23.27 -4.01 5.41
CA LEU A 260 23.11 -2.57 5.70
C LEU A 260 24.35 -1.74 5.33
N SER A 261 25.28 -2.27 4.53
CA SER A 261 26.41 -1.48 4.05
C SER A 261 25.95 -0.30 3.16
N GLU A 262 26.68 0.81 3.23
CA GLU A 262 26.38 2.04 2.46
C GLU A 262 26.92 2.01 1.02
N GLY A 263 27.65 0.95 0.64
CA GLY A 263 28.32 0.83 -0.65
C GLY A 263 27.61 -0.11 -1.64
N LYS A 264 28.36 -0.49 -2.69
CA LYS A 264 27.86 -1.37 -3.75
C LYS A 264 27.31 -2.70 -3.20
N GLY A 265 26.05 -2.98 -3.51
CA GLY A 265 25.36 -4.20 -3.07
C GLY A 265 24.67 -4.05 -1.71
N GLY A 266 25.05 -3.05 -0.93
CA GLY A 266 24.42 -2.71 0.33
C GLY A 266 23.04 -2.07 0.15
N LYS A 267 22.22 -2.18 1.20
CA LYS A 267 20.82 -1.78 1.26
C LYS A 267 20.51 -1.02 2.55
N SER A 268 21.41 -0.14 2.99
CA SER A 268 21.16 0.76 4.13
C SER A 268 19.85 1.56 3.98
N TRP A 269 19.44 1.84 2.74
CA TRP A 269 18.17 2.49 2.41
C TRP A 269 16.91 1.73 2.88
N GLU A 270 16.98 0.43 3.17
CA GLU A 270 15.85 -0.33 3.78
C GLU A 270 15.52 0.16 5.19
N VAL A 271 16.47 0.84 5.85
CA VAL A 271 16.26 1.48 7.15
C VAL A 271 15.91 2.94 6.98
N ASP A 272 16.66 3.69 6.18
CA ASP A 272 16.59 5.15 6.20
C ASP A 272 16.00 5.82 4.96
N THR A 273 15.64 5.04 3.93
CA THR A 273 15.22 5.53 2.61
C THR A 273 16.20 6.47 1.93
N LEU A 274 17.46 6.55 2.38
CA LEU A 274 18.50 7.39 1.84
C LEU A 274 19.39 6.57 0.90
N LEU A 275 19.13 6.68 -0.40
CA LEU A 275 19.86 5.97 -1.43
C LEU A 275 21.24 6.61 -1.62
N ARG A 276 22.30 5.85 -1.37
CA ARG A 276 23.69 6.31 -1.47
C ARG A 276 24.35 5.82 -2.75
N ASP A 277 25.54 6.33 -3.02
CA ASP A 277 26.30 5.97 -4.21
C ASP A 277 26.61 4.46 -4.27
N GLY A 278 26.53 3.88 -5.47
CA GLY A 278 26.71 2.44 -5.70
C GLY A 278 25.55 1.53 -5.24
N GLN A 279 24.56 2.05 -4.50
CA GLN A 279 23.38 1.29 -4.09
C GLN A 279 22.29 1.28 -5.15
N VAL A 280 21.36 0.33 -5.04
CA VAL A 280 20.15 0.23 -5.84
C VAL A 280 18.96 0.08 -4.90
N TYR A 281 18.03 1.04 -4.96
CA TYR A 281 16.72 0.90 -4.33
C TYR A 281 15.90 -0.10 -5.15
N GLU A 282 15.20 -1.01 -4.46
CA GLU A 282 14.22 -1.89 -5.07
C GLU A 282 13.04 -2.11 -4.14
N ASN A 283 11.83 -1.83 -4.62
CA ASN A 283 10.60 -2.23 -3.96
C ASN A 283 9.72 -2.95 -4.99
N TRP A 284 9.11 -4.06 -4.59
CA TRP A 284 8.20 -4.81 -5.45
C TRP A 284 6.89 -5.15 -4.72
N THR A 285 5.83 -5.22 -5.51
CA THR A 285 4.50 -5.68 -5.08
C THR A 285 3.94 -6.62 -6.14
N GLU A 286 3.56 -7.82 -5.72
CA GLU A 286 2.82 -8.79 -6.51
C GLU A 286 1.34 -8.74 -6.09
N ILE A 287 0.46 -8.66 -7.08
CA ILE A 287 -0.98 -8.68 -6.93
C ILE A 287 -1.49 -9.92 -7.66
N GLU A 288 -2.03 -10.89 -6.91
CA GLU A 288 -2.76 -12.01 -7.47
C GLU A 288 -4.25 -11.66 -7.54
N VAL A 289 -4.85 -11.83 -8.71
CA VAL A 289 -6.30 -11.71 -8.91
C VAL A 289 -6.90 -13.10 -8.75
N VAL A 290 -7.83 -13.25 -7.83
CA VAL A 290 -8.45 -14.54 -7.49
C VAL A 290 -9.96 -14.43 -7.58
N GLU A 291 -10.56 -15.43 -8.21
CA GLU A 291 -11.99 -15.72 -8.11
C GLU A 291 -12.20 -16.69 -6.95
N VAL A 292 -12.99 -16.31 -5.96
CA VAL A 292 -13.39 -17.21 -4.87
C VAL A 292 -14.86 -17.60 -5.05
N ASP A 293 -15.14 -18.89 -4.97
CA ASP A 293 -16.51 -19.42 -4.96
C ASP A 293 -17.06 -19.36 -3.52
N GLU A 294 -18.29 -18.87 -3.37
CA GLU A 294 -19.08 -18.96 -2.13
C GLU A 294 -20.46 -19.56 -2.40
#